data_AF-A0A1D2NDZ8-F1
#
_entry.id   AF-A0A1D2NDZ8-F1
#
_cell.length_a   1.000
_cell.length_b   1.000
_cell.length_c   1.000
_cell.angle_alpha   90.00
_cell.angle_beta   90.00
_cell.angle_gamma   90.00
#
_symmetry.space_group_name_H-M   'P 1'
#
loop_
_entity.id
_entity.type
_entity.pdbx_description
1 polymer ?
#
loop_
_entity_poly.entity_id
_entity_poly.type
_entity_poly.pdbx_seq_one_letter_code
_entity_poly.pdbx_strand_id
1 'polypeptide(L)'
;MHPLKLVKMKALIWKLFALLVALGTSAMASDKPVKNVLAFGGNGFIGSEVLNQLFADPDQYYKVALVSRGNWYFDSETRIKPHLAKRIICDREDSDIEYCKDLVDYVAKTEKIDIVLDFSAYDPEVLSNTLDLVKEKAGLYVYISTDSVYEVCKPSKTPGLAYETDAVRPSDEQQQLTLNNGDEYGNQKLLGEEILRSPENKVPFLIFRLPDVLGPRDTTDRFWAYQMWITFYKFIQVPVHVPKEYRYLKTSYVYVKDIAKAVFAGINKPEAWNDMYNLAIDRSLTLEEFVTDMAKELNETVEFDFEGEFNLFPSVTRGAVNIDKVKRVLRFVPTKWETVLKETVEFYKEGFYQFSERDDAAHQLTRYVIPKHKKGSFLQLLDKLVNDKNLKLSDIMKQPEKEVTAEQLFEEMQYKTEL
;
A
#
# COMPACT_ATOMS: atom_id res chain seq x y z
N MET A 1 28.20 -68.76 -10.85
CA MET A 1 28.22 -67.39 -11.41
C MET A 1 27.83 -66.40 -10.32
N HIS A 2 28.73 -65.47 -10.00
CA HIS A 2 28.77 -64.73 -8.73
C HIS A 2 27.63 -63.73 -8.48
N PRO A 3 27.14 -63.61 -7.21
CA PRO A 3 26.10 -62.67 -6.79
C PRO A 3 26.48 -61.18 -6.97
N LEU A 4 27.77 -60.86 -7.18
CA LEU A 4 28.22 -59.49 -7.45
C LEU A 4 27.73 -58.92 -8.80
N LYS A 5 27.45 -59.76 -9.81
CA LYS A 5 26.97 -59.26 -11.12
C LYS A 5 25.51 -58.78 -11.04
N LEU A 6 24.68 -59.41 -10.21
CA LEU A 6 23.26 -59.05 -10.07
C LEU A 6 23.07 -57.72 -9.33
N VAL A 7 23.91 -57.44 -8.33
CA VAL A 7 23.86 -56.18 -7.55
C VAL A 7 24.29 -54.99 -8.40
N LYS A 8 25.35 -55.13 -9.21
CA LYS A 8 25.79 -54.07 -10.13
C LYS A 8 24.77 -53.76 -11.22
N MET A 9 24.05 -54.79 -11.71
CA MET A 9 23.02 -54.60 -12.73
C MET A 9 21.77 -53.89 -12.17
N LYS A 10 21.34 -54.23 -10.94
CA LYS A 10 20.24 -53.51 -10.25
C LYS A 10 20.59 -52.06 -9.93
N ALA A 11 21.85 -51.79 -9.52
CA ALA A 11 22.31 -50.43 -9.27
C ALA A 11 22.39 -49.59 -10.56
N LEU A 12 22.73 -50.20 -11.70
CA LEU A 12 22.73 -49.51 -13.00
C LEU A 12 21.31 -49.21 -13.49
N ILE A 13 20.37 -50.14 -13.30
CA ILE A 13 18.94 -49.94 -13.62
C ILE A 13 18.33 -48.85 -12.74
N TRP A 14 18.63 -48.82 -11.43
CA TRP A 14 18.19 -47.74 -10.54
C TRP A 14 18.81 -46.39 -10.89
N LYS A 15 20.09 -46.35 -11.30
CA LYS A 15 20.72 -45.12 -11.79
C LYS A 15 20.14 -44.64 -13.11
N LEU A 16 19.81 -45.54 -14.03
CA LEU A 16 19.12 -45.22 -15.30
C LEU A 16 17.67 -44.77 -15.05
N PHE A 17 16.96 -45.39 -14.11
CA PHE A 17 15.59 -44.98 -13.72
C PHE A 17 15.59 -43.63 -12.99
N ALA A 18 16.56 -43.39 -12.10
CA ALA A 18 16.76 -42.09 -11.45
C ALA A 18 17.19 -41.02 -12.46
N LEU A 19 17.99 -41.36 -13.48
CA LEU A 19 18.32 -40.43 -14.58
C LEU A 19 17.09 -40.15 -15.46
N LEU A 20 16.24 -41.15 -15.74
CA LEU A 20 15.00 -40.99 -16.51
C LEU A 20 13.92 -40.21 -15.74
N VAL A 21 13.86 -40.35 -14.41
CA VAL A 21 13.02 -39.52 -13.55
C VAL A 21 13.59 -38.10 -13.44
N ALA A 22 14.91 -37.94 -13.30
CA ALA A 22 15.55 -36.63 -13.28
C ALA A 22 15.46 -35.89 -14.63
N LEU A 23 15.56 -36.61 -15.76
CA LEU A 23 15.35 -36.09 -17.12
C LEU A 23 13.87 -35.88 -17.44
N GLY A 24 12.97 -36.62 -16.79
CA GLY A 24 11.52 -36.45 -16.88
C GLY A 24 10.98 -35.29 -16.03
N THR A 25 11.72 -34.84 -15.01
CA THR A 25 11.36 -33.68 -14.17
C THR A 25 12.09 -32.39 -14.55
N SER A 26 13.12 -32.46 -15.40
CA SER A 26 13.87 -31.28 -15.87
C SER A 26 13.41 -30.76 -17.25
N ALA A 27 12.37 -31.35 -17.84
CA ALA A 27 11.84 -30.98 -19.16
C ALA A 27 10.44 -30.33 -19.11
N MET A 28 10.02 -29.82 -17.95
CA MET A 28 8.92 -28.86 -17.83
C MET A 28 9.47 -27.56 -17.28
N ALA A 29 10.44 -26.99 -18.00
CA ALA A 29 10.75 -25.57 -17.86
C ALA A 29 9.54 -24.80 -18.38
N SER A 30 8.62 -24.45 -17.47
CA SER A 30 7.62 -23.38 -17.54
C SER A 30 7.33 -22.82 -18.95
N ASP A 31 6.49 -23.50 -19.71
CA ASP A 31 5.92 -23.01 -20.98
C ASP A 31 4.79 -21.99 -20.74
N LYS A 32 4.91 -21.18 -19.68
CA LYS A 32 3.91 -20.16 -19.35
C LYS A 32 3.91 -19.11 -20.46
N PRO A 33 2.74 -18.65 -20.93
CA PRO A 33 2.69 -17.43 -21.72
C PRO A 33 3.41 -16.30 -20.99
N VAL A 34 3.96 -15.36 -21.73
CA VAL A 34 4.70 -14.21 -21.20
C VAL A 34 3.90 -12.94 -21.46
N LYS A 35 3.71 -12.12 -20.43
CA LYS A 35 3.18 -10.76 -20.53
C LYS A 35 4.25 -9.77 -20.08
N ASN A 36 4.56 -8.80 -20.93
CA ASN A 36 5.47 -7.71 -20.58
C ASN A 36 4.72 -6.68 -19.73
N VAL A 37 5.25 -6.40 -18.54
CA VAL A 37 4.64 -5.45 -17.60
C VAL A 37 5.62 -4.31 -17.34
N LEU A 38 5.16 -3.08 -17.51
CA LEU A 38 5.86 -1.88 -17.06
C LEU A 38 5.17 -1.36 -15.80
N ALA A 39 5.86 -1.35 -14.67
CA ALA A 39 5.30 -0.94 -13.39
C ALA A 39 6.00 0.33 -12.87
N PHE A 40 5.23 1.39 -12.61
CA PHE A 40 5.69 2.62 -11.96
C PHE A 40 5.35 2.58 -10.48
N GLY A 41 6.34 2.67 -9.59
CA GLY A 41 6.11 2.64 -8.14
C GLY A 41 5.77 1.27 -7.56
N GLY A 42 6.09 0.18 -8.26
CA GLY A 42 5.84 -1.21 -7.83
C GLY A 42 6.65 -1.68 -6.60
N ASN A 43 7.54 -0.85 -6.07
CA ASN A 43 8.30 -1.09 -4.83
C ASN A 43 7.60 -0.58 -3.56
N GLY A 44 6.54 0.23 -3.69
CA GLY A 44 5.79 0.79 -2.56
C GLY A 44 4.71 -0.15 -2.00
N PHE A 45 3.87 0.39 -1.10
CA PHE A 45 2.82 -0.35 -0.39
C PHE A 45 1.90 -1.17 -1.33
N ILE A 46 1.08 -0.48 -2.13
CA ILE A 46 0.13 -1.12 -3.06
C ILE A 46 0.86 -1.87 -4.17
N GLY A 47 1.85 -1.21 -4.77
CA GLY A 47 2.58 -1.74 -5.92
C GLY A 47 3.27 -3.07 -5.63
N SER A 48 3.93 -3.19 -4.47
CA SER A 48 4.63 -4.43 -4.10
C SER A 48 3.67 -5.59 -3.88
N GLU A 49 2.48 -5.34 -3.33
CA GLU A 49 1.47 -6.39 -3.13
C GLU A 49 0.88 -6.86 -4.46
N VAL A 50 0.59 -5.95 -5.38
CA VAL A 50 0.14 -6.29 -6.74
C VAL A 50 1.20 -7.10 -7.47
N LEU A 51 2.46 -6.66 -7.46
CA LEU A 51 3.56 -7.40 -8.11
C LEU A 51 3.75 -8.79 -7.50
N ASN A 52 3.68 -8.91 -6.17
CA ASN A 52 3.76 -10.20 -5.48
C ASN A 52 2.66 -11.16 -5.96
N GLN A 53 1.42 -10.67 -6.14
CA GLN A 53 0.35 -11.48 -6.70
C GLN A 53 0.61 -11.91 -8.15
N LEU A 54 1.16 -11.03 -8.99
CA LEU A 54 1.53 -11.39 -10.37
C LEU A 54 2.62 -12.46 -10.41
N PHE A 55 3.66 -12.35 -9.57
CA PHE A 55 4.74 -13.34 -9.53
C PHE A 55 4.29 -14.71 -9.02
N ALA A 56 3.23 -14.74 -8.21
CA ALA A 56 2.65 -15.97 -7.68
C ALA A 56 1.73 -16.69 -8.68
N ASP A 57 1.44 -16.11 -9.86
CA ASP A 57 0.55 -16.70 -10.84
C ASP A 57 1.13 -18.03 -11.39
N PRO A 58 0.43 -19.18 -11.21
CA PRO A 58 0.90 -20.47 -11.69
C PRO A 58 0.79 -20.61 -13.22
N ASP A 59 -0.04 -19.82 -13.89
CA ASP A 59 -0.42 -20.03 -15.29
C ASP A 59 0.18 -18.97 -16.23
N GLN A 60 0.61 -17.84 -15.71
CA GLN A 60 1.15 -16.72 -16.49
C GLN A 60 2.50 -16.26 -15.94
N TYR A 61 3.49 -16.06 -16.83
CA TYR A 61 4.73 -15.37 -16.45
C TYR A 61 4.61 -13.89 -16.77
N TYR A 62 4.77 -13.04 -15.75
CA TYR A 62 4.79 -11.59 -15.90
C TYR A 62 6.24 -11.10 -15.91
N LYS A 63 6.71 -10.66 -17.07
CA LYS A 63 8.05 -10.09 -17.23
C LYS A 63 8.00 -8.61 -16.83
N VAL A 64 8.22 -8.35 -15.54
CA VAL A 64 8.08 -7.01 -14.95
C VAL A 64 9.37 -6.19 -15.10
N ALA A 65 9.25 -5.02 -15.72
CA ALA A 65 10.19 -3.92 -15.61
C ALA A 65 9.65 -2.89 -14.61
N LEU A 66 10.40 -2.66 -13.53
CA LEU A 66 10.04 -1.70 -12.49
C LEU A 66 10.74 -0.37 -12.70
N VAL A 67 9.97 0.71 -12.70
CA VAL A 67 10.44 2.11 -12.65
C VAL A 67 10.18 2.67 -11.25
N SER A 68 11.22 3.18 -10.60
CA SER A 68 11.12 3.78 -9.26
C SER A 68 12.29 4.72 -9.00
N ARG A 69 12.25 5.47 -7.88
CA ARG A 69 13.37 6.29 -7.41
C ARG A 69 14.54 5.47 -6.85
N GLY A 70 14.42 4.14 -6.80
CA GLY A 70 15.47 3.21 -6.40
C GLY A 70 15.48 2.84 -4.91
N ASN A 71 14.64 3.48 -4.10
CA ASN A 71 14.43 3.17 -2.69
C ASN A 71 13.60 1.89 -2.49
N TRP A 72 13.70 1.28 -1.31
CA TRP A 72 12.97 0.06 -0.94
C TRP A 72 12.39 0.22 0.46
N TYR A 73 11.19 -0.30 0.66
CA TYR A 73 10.45 -0.20 1.92
C TYR A 73 10.22 -1.59 2.51
N PHE A 74 10.29 -1.72 3.83
CA PHE A 74 10.10 -2.95 4.58
C PHE A 74 10.95 -4.10 3.99
N ASP A 75 10.29 -5.18 3.56
CA ASP A 75 10.90 -6.34 2.93
C ASP A 75 10.83 -6.32 1.39
N SER A 76 10.39 -5.21 0.76
CA SER A 76 10.17 -5.17 -0.69
C SER A 76 11.45 -5.44 -1.49
N GLU A 77 12.62 -5.08 -0.95
CA GLU A 77 13.89 -5.39 -1.60
C GLU A 77 14.11 -6.90 -1.71
N THR A 78 13.75 -7.68 -0.70
CA THR A 78 13.96 -9.14 -0.73
C THR A 78 12.79 -9.88 -1.35
N ARG A 79 11.57 -9.37 -1.18
CA ARG A 79 10.32 -9.99 -1.65
C ARG A 79 10.01 -9.71 -3.12
N ILE A 80 10.38 -8.55 -3.65
CA ILE A 80 10.00 -8.12 -5.02
C ILE A 80 11.20 -8.11 -5.96
N LYS A 81 12.32 -7.51 -5.55
CA LYS A 81 13.50 -7.29 -6.40
C LYS A 81 14.01 -8.55 -7.12
N PRO A 82 14.07 -9.75 -6.48
CA PRO A 82 14.61 -10.94 -7.15
C PRO A 82 13.77 -11.44 -8.33
N HIS A 83 12.50 -11.05 -8.40
CA HIS A 83 11.56 -11.49 -9.43
C HIS A 83 11.46 -10.52 -10.61
N LEU A 84 12.13 -9.36 -10.54
CA LEU A 84 12.09 -8.34 -11.58
C LEU A 84 12.97 -8.72 -12.77
N ALA A 85 12.43 -8.58 -13.98
CA ALA A 85 13.19 -8.75 -15.21
C ALA A 85 14.11 -7.55 -15.51
N LYS A 86 13.69 -6.34 -15.10
CA LYS A 86 14.47 -5.11 -15.25
C LYS A 86 14.12 -4.14 -14.13
N ARG A 87 15.11 -3.37 -13.70
CA ARG A 87 14.95 -2.21 -12.82
C ARG A 87 15.42 -0.97 -13.57
N ILE A 88 14.65 0.09 -13.48
CA ILE A 88 14.89 1.39 -14.09
C ILE A 88 14.78 2.42 -12.96
N ILE A 89 15.86 3.16 -12.72
CA ILE A 89 15.88 4.20 -11.69
C ILE A 89 15.56 5.52 -12.36
N CYS A 90 14.43 6.11 -12.00
CA CYS A 90 13.89 7.33 -12.59
C CYS A 90 12.91 7.96 -11.62
N ASP A 91 13.03 9.27 -11.42
CA ASP A 91 12.01 10.08 -10.79
C ASP A 91 11.28 10.88 -11.87
N ARG A 92 10.02 10.54 -12.10
CA ARG A 92 9.20 11.15 -13.15
C ARG A 92 8.42 12.37 -12.67
N GLU A 93 8.49 12.70 -11.38
CA GLU A 93 7.89 13.93 -10.84
C GLU A 93 8.91 15.08 -10.85
N ASP A 94 10.17 14.79 -10.52
CA ASP A 94 11.23 15.79 -10.43
C ASP A 94 11.92 16.10 -11.78
N SER A 95 11.62 15.32 -12.82
CA SER A 95 12.18 15.52 -14.15
C SER A 95 11.22 15.07 -15.23
N ASP A 96 11.17 15.82 -16.34
CA ASP A 96 10.44 15.42 -17.54
C ASP A 96 10.82 13.99 -17.93
N ILE A 97 9.84 13.22 -18.42
CA ILE A 97 10.04 11.80 -18.76
C ILE A 97 11.19 11.57 -19.75
N GLU A 98 11.52 12.59 -20.56
CA GLU A 98 12.65 12.60 -21.50
C GLU A 98 14.02 12.48 -20.80
N TYR A 99 14.15 12.94 -19.55
CA TYR A 99 15.36 12.79 -18.75
C TYR A 99 15.54 11.37 -18.21
N CYS A 100 14.47 10.56 -18.17
CA CYS A 100 14.53 9.15 -17.84
C CYS A 100 14.99 8.30 -19.03
N LYS A 101 16.23 8.51 -19.46
CA LYS A 101 16.82 7.87 -20.67
C LYS A 101 16.67 6.34 -20.68
N ASP A 102 16.92 5.67 -19.55
CA ASP A 102 16.78 4.22 -19.44
C ASP A 102 15.33 3.74 -19.64
N LEU A 103 14.35 4.54 -19.21
CA LEU A 103 12.93 4.28 -19.43
C LEU A 103 12.57 4.46 -20.90
N VAL A 104 12.95 5.59 -21.49
CA VAL A 104 12.72 5.89 -22.91
C VAL A 104 13.35 4.82 -23.80
N ASP A 105 14.60 4.45 -23.54
CA ASP A 105 15.31 3.39 -24.24
C ASP A 105 14.62 2.03 -24.09
N TYR A 106 14.17 1.69 -22.88
CA TYR A 106 13.45 0.46 -22.61
C TYR A 106 12.15 0.40 -23.42
N VAL A 107 11.34 1.46 -23.37
CA VAL A 107 10.08 1.53 -24.12
C VAL A 107 10.35 1.47 -25.62
N ALA A 108 11.35 2.20 -26.13
CA ALA A 108 11.73 2.19 -27.54
C ALA A 108 12.11 0.78 -28.04
N LYS A 109 12.88 0.02 -27.26
CA LYS A 109 13.36 -1.34 -27.59
C LYS A 109 12.35 -2.45 -27.31
N THR A 110 11.33 -2.18 -26.49
CA THR A 110 10.27 -3.14 -26.19
C THR A 110 9.24 -3.12 -27.30
N GLU A 111 8.95 -4.26 -27.93
CA GLU A 111 7.98 -4.33 -29.02
C GLU A 111 6.56 -4.05 -28.54
N LYS A 112 6.18 -4.65 -27.41
CA LYS A 112 4.85 -4.55 -26.82
C LYS A 112 4.91 -4.54 -25.29
N ILE A 113 4.10 -3.70 -24.67
CA ILE A 113 3.88 -3.64 -23.23
C ILE A 113 2.44 -4.09 -22.99
N ASP A 114 2.24 -5.32 -22.55
CA ASP A 114 0.88 -5.86 -22.38
C ASP A 114 0.11 -5.11 -21.30
N ILE A 115 0.80 -4.72 -20.21
CA ILE A 115 0.21 -4.05 -19.06
C ILE A 115 1.14 -2.94 -18.58
N VAL A 116 0.60 -1.74 -18.42
CA VAL A 116 1.20 -0.66 -17.63
C VAL A 116 0.47 -0.63 -16.28
N LEU A 117 1.23 -0.74 -15.19
CA LEU A 117 0.73 -0.59 -13.83
C LEU A 117 1.26 0.72 -13.26
N ASP A 118 0.37 1.66 -13.00
CA ASP A 118 0.76 2.98 -12.51
C ASP A 118 0.29 3.21 -11.06
N PHE A 119 1.23 3.07 -10.13
CA PHE A 119 1.04 3.28 -8.69
C PHE A 119 1.52 4.65 -8.20
N SER A 120 2.14 5.47 -9.07
CA SER A 120 2.79 6.71 -8.65
C SER A 120 2.41 7.93 -9.48
N ALA A 121 1.33 7.88 -10.26
CA ALA A 121 0.87 9.01 -11.06
C ALA A 121 -0.08 9.85 -10.21
N TYR A 122 0.52 10.76 -9.45
CA TYR A 122 -0.20 11.74 -8.62
C TYR A 122 -0.59 12.98 -9.42
N ASP A 123 0.22 13.33 -10.42
CA ASP A 123 0.06 14.50 -11.27
C ASP A 123 -0.46 14.09 -12.68
N PRO A 124 -1.45 14.83 -13.25
CA PRO A 124 -1.96 14.58 -14.59
C PRO A 124 -0.93 14.76 -15.72
N GLU A 125 0.04 15.67 -15.59
CA GLU A 125 1.13 15.86 -16.55
C GLU A 125 2.03 14.63 -16.59
N VAL A 126 2.39 14.09 -15.43
CA VAL A 126 3.17 12.85 -15.31
C VAL A 126 2.43 11.68 -15.97
N LEU A 127 1.12 11.59 -15.78
CA LEU A 127 0.27 10.59 -16.45
C LEU A 127 0.24 10.79 -17.96
N SER A 128 0.04 12.04 -18.44
CA SER A 128 0.00 12.37 -19.86
C SER A 128 1.31 12.02 -20.56
N ASN A 129 2.44 12.43 -19.99
CA ASN A 129 3.78 12.12 -20.49
C ASN A 129 4.03 10.60 -20.54
N THR A 130 3.56 9.88 -19.52
CA THR A 130 3.65 8.41 -19.48
C THR A 130 2.80 7.77 -20.58
N LEU A 131 1.55 8.22 -20.77
CA LEU A 131 0.68 7.75 -21.84
C LEU A 131 1.28 8.01 -23.21
N ASP A 132 1.79 9.21 -23.46
CA ASP A 132 2.42 9.57 -24.73
C ASP A 132 3.62 8.69 -25.06
N LEU A 133 4.42 8.34 -24.05
CA LEU A 133 5.55 7.44 -24.23
C LEU A 133 5.12 6.02 -24.61
N VAL A 134 4.01 5.51 -24.05
CA VAL A 134 3.62 4.10 -24.17
C VAL A 134 2.45 3.84 -25.13
N LYS A 135 1.76 4.87 -25.64
CA LYS A 135 0.47 4.74 -26.34
C LYS A 135 0.44 3.79 -27.53
N GLU A 136 1.54 3.70 -28.28
CA GLU A 136 1.62 2.81 -29.46
C GLU A 136 1.92 1.34 -29.08
N LYS A 137 2.24 1.07 -27.81
CA LYS A 137 2.77 -0.22 -27.34
C LYS A 137 1.99 -0.83 -26.19
N ALA A 138 1.26 -0.01 -25.44
CA ALA A 138 0.51 -0.41 -24.25
C ALA A 138 -0.80 -1.13 -24.63
N GLY A 139 -0.99 -2.34 -24.11
CA GLY A 139 -2.23 -3.10 -24.26
C GLY A 139 -3.31 -2.69 -23.25
N LEU A 140 -2.90 -2.33 -22.04
CA LEU A 140 -3.77 -1.90 -20.95
C LEU A 140 -3.01 -0.97 -20.01
N TYR A 141 -3.63 0.12 -19.58
CA TYR A 141 -3.11 1.04 -18.57
C TYR A 141 -3.95 0.96 -17.29
N VAL A 142 -3.38 0.43 -16.21
CA VAL A 142 -4.03 0.38 -14.90
C VAL A 142 -3.59 1.59 -14.08
N TYR A 143 -4.56 2.43 -13.73
CA TYR A 143 -4.37 3.62 -12.93
C TYR A 143 -4.96 3.43 -11.53
N ILE A 144 -4.14 3.63 -10.51
CA ILE A 144 -4.60 3.70 -9.14
C ILE A 144 -5.04 5.12 -8.82
N SER A 145 -6.35 5.31 -8.65
CA SER A 145 -6.99 6.55 -8.23
C SER A 145 -7.41 6.48 -6.75
N THR A 146 -8.24 7.42 -6.31
CA THR A 146 -8.63 7.63 -4.92
C THR A 146 -10.12 7.98 -4.81
N ASP A 147 -10.73 7.80 -3.65
CA ASP A 147 -12.04 8.35 -3.34
C ASP A 147 -12.03 9.86 -3.04
N SER A 148 -10.87 10.49 -2.82
CA SER A 148 -10.73 11.95 -2.76
C SER A 148 -11.25 12.66 -4.03
N VAL A 149 -11.37 11.95 -5.16
CA VAL A 149 -12.00 12.52 -6.37
C VAL A 149 -13.44 12.99 -6.12
N TYR A 150 -14.14 12.44 -5.12
CA TYR A 150 -15.49 12.85 -4.77
C TYR A 150 -15.53 14.15 -3.95
N GLU A 151 -14.43 14.54 -3.29
CA GLU A 151 -14.32 15.82 -2.56
C GLU A 151 -14.51 16.99 -3.52
N VAL A 152 -13.97 16.85 -4.73
CA VAL A 152 -13.99 17.87 -5.80
C VAL A 152 -15.21 17.80 -6.74
N CYS A 153 -16.20 16.97 -6.39
CA CYS A 153 -17.39 16.73 -7.20
C CYS A 153 -18.68 17.27 -6.57
N LYS A 154 -19.75 17.27 -7.36
CA LYS A 154 -21.11 17.50 -6.85
C LYS A 154 -21.43 16.47 -5.77
N PRO A 155 -22.13 16.85 -4.68
CA PRO A 155 -22.53 15.91 -3.65
C PRO A 155 -23.32 14.73 -4.23
N SER A 156 -23.09 13.52 -3.70
CA SER A 156 -23.89 12.35 -4.10
C SER A 156 -25.37 12.55 -3.80
N LYS A 157 -26.21 11.94 -4.65
CA LYS A 157 -27.65 11.85 -4.40
C LYS A 157 -28.00 11.00 -3.18
N THR A 158 -27.09 10.11 -2.76
CA THR A 158 -27.21 9.34 -1.52
C THR A 158 -26.24 9.92 -0.49
N PRO A 159 -26.72 10.69 0.51
CA PRO A 159 -25.84 11.32 1.48
C PRO A 159 -24.91 10.31 2.17
N GLY A 160 -23.61 10.60 2.19
CA GLY A 160 -22.59 9.75 2.84
C GLY A 160 -22.20 8.49 2.06
N LEU A 161 -22.67 8.31 0.82
CA LEU A 161 -22.33 7.15 -0.02
C LEU A 161 -22.12 7.56 -1.49
N ALA A 162 -20.88 7.54 -1.96
CA ALA A 162 -20.52 7.88 -3.33
C ALA A 162 -20.55 6.68 -4.28
N TYR A 163 -21.09 6.87 -5.47
CA TYR A 163 -21.08 5.92 -6.59
C TYR A 163 -20.07 6.36 -7.64
N GLU A 164 -19.58 5.45 -8.49
CA GLU A 164 -18.61 5.82 -9.53
C GLU A 164 -19.11 6.95 -10.45
N THR A 165 -20.44 7.01 -10.67
CA THR A 165 -21.13 8.04 -11.46
C THR A 165 -21.21 9.41 -10.78
N ASP A 166 -20.88 9.52 -9.49
CA ASP A 166 -20.92 10.79 -8.76
C ASP A 166 -19.64 11.63 -8.94
N ALA A 167 -18.62 11.08 -9.62
CA ALA A 167 -17.40 11.81 -9.97
C ALA A 167 -17.65 12.81 -11.12
N VAL A 168 -18.48 13.82 -10.83
CA VAL A 168 -18.90 14.88 -11.76
C VAL A 168 -18.61 16.22 -11.11
N ARG A 169 -17.73 17.01 -11.76
CA ARG A 169 -17.39 18.36 -11.31
C ARG A 169 -18.63 19.28 -11.28
N PRO A 170 -18.67 20.26 -10.37
CA PRO A 170 -19.63 21.37 -10.46
C PRO A 170 -19.60 22.04 -11.84
N SER A 171 -20.76 22.49 -12.32
CA SER A 171 -20.84 23.28 -13.57
C SER A 171 -20.59 24.77 -13.33
N ASP A 172 -20.70 25.22 -12.08
CA ASP A 172 -20.36 26.57 -11.67
C ASP A 172 -18.84 26.65 -11.45
N GLU A 173 -18.18 27.54 -12.19
CA GLU A 173 -16.71 27.65 -12.19
C GLU A 173 -16.16 28.06 -10.82
N GLN A 174 -16.85 28.95 -10.10
CA GLN A 174 -16.42 29.41 -8.79
C GLN A 174 -16.51 28.28 -7.76
N GLN A 175 -17.61 27.52 -7.77
CA GLN A 175 -17.78 26.34 -6.93
C GLN A 175 -16.72 25.27 -7.25
N GLN A 176 -16.48 25.01 -8.53
CA GLN A 176 -15.44 24.06 -8.95
C GLN A 176 -14.06 24.49 -8.45
N LEU A 177 -13.69 25.77 -8.62
CA LEU A 177 -12.42 26.30 -8.14
C LEU A 177 -12.30 26.18 -6.62
N THR A 178 -13.35 26.49 -5.88
CA THR A 178 -13.36 26.34 -4.41
C THR A 178 -13.16 24.90 -3.98
N LEU A 179 -13.84 23.93 -4.62
CA LEU A 179 -13.65 22.52 -4.28
C LEU A 179 -12.27 22.00 -4.68
N ASN A 180 -11.79 22.36 -5.86
CA ASN A 180 -10.45 21.96 -6.34
C ASN A 180 -9.34 22.45 -5.40
N ASN A 181 -9.47 23.67 -4.86
CA ASN A 181 -8.52 24.21 -3.88
C ASN A 181 -8.69 23.60 -2.48
N GLY A 182 -9.87 23.03 -2.19
CA GLY A 182 -10.15 22.34 -0.93
C GLY A 182 -9.52 20.95 -0.84
N ASP A 183 -9.37 20.26 -1.98
CA ASP A 183 -8.66 18.99 -2.09
C ASP A 183 -7.89 18.93 -3.42
N GLU A 184 -6.68 19.50 -3.42
CA GLU A 184 -5.80 19.51 -4.59
C GLU A 184 -5.43 18.08 -5.02
N TYR A 185 -5.19 17.19 -4.06
CA TYR A 185 -4.89 15.79 -4.34
C TYR A 185 -6.05 15.12 -5.10
N GLY A 186 -7.28 15.22 -4.58
CA GLY A 186 -8.49 14.74 -5.25
C GLY A 186 -8.69 15.36 -6.64
N ASN A 187 -8.38 16.65 -6.80
CA ASN A 187 -8.43 17.33 -8.09
C ASN A 187 -7.44 16.75 -9.11
N GLN A 188 -6.16 16.61 -8.75
CA GLN A 188 -5.11 16.09 -9.64
C GLN A 188 -5.41 14.65 -10.07
N LYS A 189 -5.88 13.81 -9.13
CA LYS A 189 -6.28 12.43 -9.42
C LYS A 189 -7.48 12.37 -10.36
N LEU A 190 -8.49 13.24 -10.18
CA LEU A 190 -9.63 13.31 -11.09
C LEU A 190 -9.23 13.82 -12.49
N LEU A 191 -8.30 14.77 -12.60
CA LEU A 191 -7.73 15.19 -13.89
C LEU A 191 -7.06 14.02 -14.61
N GLY A 192 -6.30 13.18 -13.89
CA GLY A 192 -5.72 11.95 -14.46
C GLY A 192 -6.78 10.98 -15.00
N GLU A 193 -7.90 10.81 -14.29
CA GLU A 193 -9.02 10.01 -14.79
C GLU A 193 -9.70 10.65 -16.02
N GLU A 194 -9.79 11.98 -16.08
CA GLU A 194 -10.34 12.72 -17.23
C GLU A 194 -9.47 12.55 -18.48
N ILE A 195 -8.14 12.53 -18.33
CA ILE A 195 -7.20 12.24 -19.42
C ILE A 195 -7.42 10.82 -19.96
N LEU A 196 -7.49 9.82 -19.10
CA LEU A 196 -7.70 8.42 -19.52
C LEU A 196 -9.06 8.21 -20.21
N ARG A 197 -10.10 8.92 -19.75
CA ARG A 197 -11.46 8.84 -20.33
C ARG A 197 -11.64 9.74 -21.56
N SER A 198 -10.68 10.60 -21.87
CA SER A 198 -10.74 11.50 -23.01
C SER A 198 -10.88 10.69 -24.32
N PRO A 199 -11.66 11.17 -25.30
CA PRO A 199 -11.72 10.58 -26.62
C PRO A 199 -10.36 10.47 -27.31
N GLU A 200 -9.37 11.28 -26.90
CA GLU A 200 -8.01 11.25 -27.45
C GLU A 200 -7.20 10.05 -26.97
N ASN A 201 -7.50 9.52 -25.78
CA ASN A 201 -6.83 8.32 -25.30
C ASN A 201 -7.29 7.09 -26.10
N LYS A 202 -6.32 6.37 -26.67
CA LYS A 202 -6.56 5.12 -27.42
C LYS A 202 -6.10 3.87 -26.68
N VAL A 203 -5.44 4.04 -25.53
CA VAL A 203 -4.96 2.93 -24.70
C VAL A 203 -6.12 2.46 -23.83
N PRO A 204 -6.51 1.17 -23.87
CA PRO A 204 -7.48 0.63 -22.93
C PRO A 204 -7.03 0.87 -21.50
N PHE A 205 -7.95 1.19 -20.59
CA PHE A 205 -7.57 1.52 -19.22
C PHE A 205 -8.42 0.82 -18.16
N LEU A 206 -7.91 0.78 -16.93
CA LEU A 206 -8.66 0.39 -15.73
C LEU A 206 -8.34 1.38 -14.63
N ILE A 207 -9.37 1.93 -14.00
CA ILE A 207 -9.21 2.85 -12.87
C ILE A 207 -9.76 2.19 -11.60
N PHE A 208 -8.95 2.17 -10.54
CA PHE A 208 -9.41 1.75 -9.21
C PHE A 208 -9.39 2.94 -8.27
N ARG A 209 -10.55 3.35 -7.75
CA ARG A 209 -10.67 4.42 -6.76
C ARG A 209 -10.57 3.80 -5.37
N LEU A 210 -9.52 4.18 -4.66
CA LEU A 210 -9.20 3.62 -3.36
C LEU A 210 -9.52 4.61 -2.24
N PRO A 211 -10.29 4.20 -1.23
CA PRO A 211 -10.33 4.89 0.06
C PRO A 211 -9.03 4.64 0.82
N ASP A 212 -9.00 5.02 2.09
CA ASP A 212 -7.89 4.73 3.00
C ASP A 212 -7.48 3.25 2.94
N VAL A 213 -6.26 3.02 2.42
CA VAL A 213 -5.71 1.69 2.21
C VAL A 213 -5.09 1.18 3.51
N LEU A 214 -5.50 -0.01 3.92
CA LEU A 214 -5.03 -0.69 5.12
C LEU A 214 -4.28 -1.96 4.76
N GLY A 215 -3.32 -2.32 5.59
CA GLY A 215 -2.63 -3.60 5.49
C GLY A 215 -1.15 -3.54 5.87
N PRO A 216 -0.49 -4.71 5.88
CA PRO A 216 0.95 -4.81 6.07
C PRO A 216 1.75 -3.93 5.11
N ARG A 217 2.80 -3.25 5.62
CA ARG A 217 3.76 -2.45 4.83
C ARG A 217 3.20 -1.15 4.27
N ASP A 218 2.19 -0.57 4.92
CA ASP A 218 1.73 0.79 4.64
C ASP A 218 2.86 1.79 4.92
N THR A 219 3.34 2.44 3.85
CA THR A 219 4.43 3.43 3.89
C THR A 219 3.98 4.82 4.35
N THR A 220 2.70 5.00 4.65
CA THR A 220 2.20 6.23 5.29
C THR A 220 2.26 6.13 6.83
N ASP A 221 2.50 4.94 7.35
CA ASP A 221 2.54 4.58 8.77
C ASP A 221 1.28 4.97 9.57
N ARG A 222 0.18 5.32 8.89
CA ARG A 222 -1.03 5.86 9.56
C ARG A 222 -1.69 4.83 10.46
N PHE A 223 -1.84 3.60 9.98
CA PHE A 223 -2.32 2.49 10.81
C PHE A 223 -1.36 2.22 11.97
N TRP A 224 -0.06 2.21 11.69
CA TRP A 224 0.96 1.85 12.68
C TRP A 224 1.06 2.90 13.80
N ALA A 225 0.95 4.18 13.47
CA ALA A 225 0.90 5.26 14.44
C ALA A 225 -0.26 5.09 15.42
N TYR A 226 -1.47 4.78 14.94
CA TYR A 226 -2.60 4.45 15.84
C TYR A 226 -2.33 3.20 16.67
N GLN A 227 -1.80 2.13 16.07
CA GLN A 227 -1.45 0.91 16.80
C GLN A 227 -0.41 1.18 17.90
N MET A 228 0.60 2.00 17.63
CA MET A 228 1.60 2.40 18.63
C MET A 228 0.98 3.28 19.71
N TRP A 229 0.14 4.26 19.35
CA TRP A 229 -0.54 5.10 20.34
C TRP A 229 -1.35 4.25 21.32
N ILE A 230 -2.13 3.28 20.82
CA ILE A 230 -2.92 2.37 21.64
C ILE A 230 -2.02 1.44 22.48
N THR A 231 -0.99 0.84 21.86
CA THR A 231 -0.06 -0.07 22.54
C THR A 231 0.67 0.62 23.70
N PHE A 232 1.07 1.87 23.51
CA PHE A 232 1.79 2.67 24.51
C PHE A 232 0.87 3.60 25.30
N TYR A 233 -0.45 3.41 25.23
CA TYR A 233 -1.44 4.34 25.78
C TYR A 233 -1.23 4.63 27.26
N LYS A 234 -0.98 3.60 28.08
CA LYS A 234 -0.75 3.73 29.52
C LYS A 234 0.50 4.57 29.87
N PHE A 235 1.48 4.60 28.98
CA PHE A 235 2.70 5.41 29.13
C PHE A 235 2.44 6.85 28.64
N ILE A 236 1.87 6.97 27.44
CA ILE A 236 1.57 8.25 26.79
C ILE A 236 0.58 9.06 27.64
N GLN A 237 -0.51 8.43 28.09
CA GLN A 237 -1.60 9.02 28.88
C GLN A 237 -2.25 10.23 28.19
N VAL A 238 -2.39 10.15 26.87
CA VAL A 238 -3.13 11.11 26.05
C VAL A 238 -4.27 10.34 25.40
N PRO A 239 -5.55 10.71 25.66
CA PRO A 239 -6.71 10.12 24.99
C PRO A 239 -6.56 10.15 23.47
N VAL A 240 -7.07 9.14 22.77
CA VAL A 240 -7.00 9.09 21.31
C VAL A 240 -7.94 10.15 20.74
N HIS A 241 -7.40 11.03 19.90
CA HIS A 241 -8.18 12.11 19.31
C HIS A 241 -9.15 11.59 18.26
N VAL A 242 -10.41 12.04 18.34
CA VAL A 242 -11.46 11.83 17.35
C VAL A 242 -12.11 13.18 17.09
N PRO A 243 -11.62 13.95 16.09
CA PRO A 243 -12.14 15.29 15.84
C PRO A 243 -13.66 15.29 15.66
N LYS A 244 -14.31 16.29 16.24
CA LYS A 244 -15.77 16.38 16.32
C LYS A 244 -16.48 16.32 14.97
N GLU A 245 -15.86 16.87 13.94
CA GLU A 245 -16.32 16.87 12.55
C GLU A 245 -16.39 15.46 11.95
N TYR A 246 -15.55 14.52 12.41
CA TYR A 246 -15.47 13.15 11.89
C TYR A 246 -16.13 12.13 12.80
N ARG A 247 -16.59 12.53 13.99
CA ARG A 247 -17.12 11.63 15.02
C ARG A 247 -18.20 10.66 14.51
N TYR A 248 -19.11 11.15 13.67
CA TYR A 248 -20.21 10.36 13.11
C TYR A 248 -20.01 10.02 11.63
N LEU A 249 -18.91 10.46 11.03
CA LEU A 249 -18.63 10.22 9.63
C LEU A 249 -18.20 8.77 9.45
N LYS A 250 -18.99 8.00 8.69
CA LYS A 250 -18.61 6.66 8.24
C LYS A 250 -17.87 6.76 6.93
N THR A 251 -16.63 6.30 6.90
CA THR A 251 -15.81 6.23 5.68
C THR A 251 -15.51 4.79 5.31
N SER A 252 -15.10 4.61 4.06
CA SER A 252 -14.65 3.32 3.57
C SER A 252 -13.16 3.13 3.85
N TYR A 253 -12.74 1.88 3.87
CA TYR A 253 -11.35 1.45 3.92
C TYR A 253 -11.18 0.33 2.90
N VAL A 254 -9.97 0.07 2.43
CA VAL A 254 -9.70 -1.05 1.51
C VAL A 254 -8.46 -1.80 1.92
N TYR A 255 -8.50 -3.13 1.83
CA TYR A 255 -7.35 -3.95 2.17
C TYR A 255 -6.39 -4.05 0.99
N VAL A 256 -5.08 -3.87 1.23
CA VAL A 256 -4.05 -3.90 0.17
C VAL A 256 -4.05 -5.19 -0.65
N LYS A 257 -4.29 -6.35 -0.01
CA LYS A 257 -4.39 -7.64 -0.72
C LYS A 257 -5.65 -7.74 -1.57
N ASP A 258 -6.73 -7.04 -1.21
CA ASP A 258 -7.94 -7.00 -2.03
C ASP A 258 -7.75 -6.09 -3.24
N ILE A 259 -6.97 -5.01 -3.13
CA ILE A 259 -6.53 -4.23 -4.29
C ILE A 259 -5.75 -5.12 -5.25
N ALA A 260 -4.79 -5.89 -4.76
CA ALA A 260 -4.02 -6.81 -5.57
C ALA A 260 -4.92 -7.82 -6.31
N LYS A 261 -5.92 -8.40 -5.61
CA LYS A 261 -6.90 -9.30 -6.22
C LYS A 261 -7.75 -8.61 -7.28
N ALA A 262 -8.20 -7.38 -7.03
CA ALA A 262 -9.02 -6.61 -7.97
C ALA A 262 -8.24 -6.23 -9.23
N VAL A 263 -7.00 -5.76 -9.08
CA VAL A 263 -6.10 -5.48 -10.21
C VAL A 263 -5.85 -6.76 -11.01
N PHE A 264 -5.48 -7.85 -10.35
CA PHE A 264 -5.24 -9.15 -10.99
C PHE A 264 -6.47 -9.67 -11.76
N ALA A 265 -7.67 -9.52 -11.20
CA ALA A 265 -8.91 -9.88 -11.88
C ALA A 265 -9.18 -8.95 -13.08
N GLY A 266 -8.97 -7.64 -12.93
CA GLY A 266 -9.21 -6.64 -13.96
C GLY A 266 -8.28 -6.79 -15.18
N ILE A 267 -6.98 -6.98 -14.98
CA ILE A 267 -6.02 -7.13 -16.09
C ILE A 267 -6.29 -8.36 -16.97
N ASN A 268 -7.03 -9.33 -16.43
CA ASN A 268 -7.39 -10.57 -17.12
C ASN A 268 -8.86 -10.56 -17.58
N LYS A 269 -9.54 -9.40 -17.55
CA LYS A 269 -10.96 -9.25 -17.93
C LYS A 269 -11.20 -8.06 -18.86
N PRO A 270 -11.05 -8.23 -20.19
CA PRO A 270 -11.23 -7.16 -21.16
C PRO A 270 -12.58 -6.44 -21.08
N GLU A 271 -13.65 -7.12 -20.67
CA GLU A 271 -14.99 -6.51 -20.54
C GLU A 271 -15.08 -5.53 -19.35
N ALA A 272 -14.08 -5.53 -18.46
CA ALA A 272 -13.98 -4.58 -17.36
C ALA A 272 -13.19 -3.32 -17.74
N TRP A 273 -12.48 -3.32 -18.87
CA TRP A 273 -11.63 -2.22 -19.30
C TRP A 273 -12.44 -1.02 -19.78
N ASN A 274 -11.76 0.12 -19.90
CA ASN A 274 -12.31 1.45 -20.15
C ASN A 274 -13.35 1.87 -19.11
N ASP A 275 -13.13 1.40 -17.88
CA ASP A 275 -14.05 1.63 -16.78
C ASP A 275 -13.31 1.84 -15.44
N MET A 276 -14.06 2.29 -14.45
CA MET A 276 -13.60 2.65 -13.12
C MET A 276 -14.38 1.92 -12.04
N TYR A 277 -13.73 1.61 -10.93
CA TYR A 277 -14.29 0.82 -9.83
C TYR A 277 -13.88 1.38 -8.48
N ASN A 278 -14.86 1.63 -7.62
CA ASN A 278 -14.61 1.84 -6.19
C ASN A 278 -14.24 0.49 -5.56
N LEU A 279 -13.18 0.48 -4.75
CA LEU A 279 -12.81 -0.68 -3.93
C LEU A 279 -12.95 -0.32 -2.46
N ALA A 280 -13.56 -1.20 -1.67
CA ALA A 280 -13.61 -1.07 -0.22
C ALA A 280 -13.91 -2.42 0.41
N ILE A 281 -13.62 -2.54 1.71
CA ILE A 281 -14.20 -3.60 2.54
C ILE A 281 -15.72 -3.37 2.69
N ASP A 282 -16.48 -4.42 3.01
CA ASP A 282 -17.95 -4.36 3.13
C ASP A 282 -18.45 -3.75 4.46
N ARG A 283 -17.63 -2.91 5.09
CA ARG A 283 -17.91 -2.24 6.36
C ARG A 283 -17.34 -0.84 6.33
N SER A 284 -18.21 0.16 6.45
CA SER A 284 -17.81 1.54 6.71
C SER A 284 -17.74 1.77 8.22
N LEU A 285 -16.72 2.50 8.65
CA LEU A 285 -16.41 2.73 10.07
C LEU A 285 -16.33 4.23 10.35
N THR A 286 -16.71 4.64 11.55
CA THR A 286 -16.20 5.89 12.12
C THR A 286 -14.78 5.70 12.65
N LEU A 287 -14.04 6.79 12.84
CA LEU A 287 -12.71 6.71 13.48
C LEU A 287 -12.78 6.10 14.89
N GLU A 288 -13.84 6.42 15.65
CA GLU A 288 -14.09 5.85 16.98
C GLU A 288 -14.30 4.33 16.91
N GLU A 289 -15.10 3.83 15.95
CA GLU A 289 -15.30 2.39 15.72
C GLU A 289 -13.98 1.70 15.32
N PHE A 290 -13.20 2.31 14.44
CA PHE A 290 -11.88 1.81 13.99
C PHE A 290 -10.90 1.66 15.16
N VAL A 291 -10.70 2.73 15.95
CA VAL A 291 -9.78 2.73 17.10
C VAL A 291 -10.27 1.77 18.19
N THR A 292 -11.58 1.73 18.45
CA THR A 292 -12.18 0.81 19.43
C THR A 292 -11.92 -0.64 19.05
N ASP A 293 -12.11 -1.01 17.77
CA ASP A 293 -11.87 -2.37 17.31
C ASP A 293 -10.36 -2.72 17.39
N MET A 294 -9.48 -1.78 17.02
CA MET A 294 -8.02 -1.97 17.17
C MET A 294 -7.59 -2.14 18.63
N ALA A 295 -8.13 -1.35 19.55
CA ALA A 295 -7.85 -1.49 20.98
C ALA A 295 -8.27 -2.86 21.52
N LYS A 296 -9.44 -3.37 21.08
CA LYS A 296 -9.87 -4.73 21.43
C LYS A 296 -8.90 -5.80 20.90
N GLU A 297 -8.45 -5.70 19.64
CA GLU A 297 -7.49 -6.65 19.06
C GLU A 297 -6.13 -6.61 19.78
N LEU A 298 -5.74 -5.43 20.27
CA LEU A 298 -4.53 -5.24 21.08
C LEU A 298 -4.71 -5.64 22.56
N ASN A 299 -5.92 -5.99 23.00
CA ASN A 299 -6.28 -6.19 24.41
C ASN A 299 -5.97 -4.96 25.28
N GLU A 300 -6.19 -3.76 24.74
CA GLU A 300 -6.00 -2.49 25.43
C GLU A 300 -7.34 -1.73 25.58
N THR A 301 -7.33 -0.69 26.41
CA THR A 301 -8.47 0.21 26.58
C THR A 301 -7.96 1.64 26.50
N VAL A 302 -8.64 2.46 25.71
CA VAL A 302 -8.29 3.87 25.49
C VAL A 302 -9.49 4.75 25.75
N GLU A 303 -9.23 5.97 26.20
CA GLU A 303 -10.21 7.05 26.24
C GLU A 303 -10.13 7.85 24.95
N PHE A 304 -11.21 8.56 24.64
CA PHE A 304 -11.32 9.42 23.47
C PHE A 304 -11.36 10.89 23.88
N ASP A 305 -10.64 11.74 23.13
CA ASP A 305 -10.76 13.19 23.18
C ASP A 305 -11.39 13.69 21.88
N PHE A 306 -12.50 14.41 22.00
CA PHE A 306 -13.26 14.93 20.85
C PHE A 306 -12.90 16.37 20.48
N GLU A 307 -12.05 17.02 21.26
CA GLU A 307 -11.54 18.37 21.00
C GLU A 307 -10.10 18.35 20.46
N GLY A 308 -9.42 17.19 20.51
CA GLY A 308 -8.10 16.99 19.92
C GLY A 308 -8.13 17.01 18.39
N GLU A 309 -7.15 17.70 17.78
CA GLU A 309 -7.13 17.97 16.34
C GLU A 309 -6.27 16.99 15.52
N PHE A 310 -5.44 16.15 16.16
CA PHE A 310 -4.57 15.22 15.41
C PHE A 310 -5.33 13.95 15.00
N ASN A 311 -5.54 13.76 13.71
CA ASN A 311 -6.05 12.51 13.14
C ASN A 311 -5.32 12.17 11.82
N LEU A 312 -5.18 10.87 11.55
CA LEU A 312 -4.62 10.35 10.28
C LEU A 312 -5.69 9.71 9.39
N PHE A 313 -6.86 9.46 9.97
CA PHE A 313 -8.06 8.97 9.30
C PHE A 313 -9.28 9.78 9.80
N PRO A 314 -10.36 9.87 9.02
CA PRO A 314 -10.39 9.56 7.58
C PRO A 314 -9.62 10.60 6.77
N SER A 315 -9.23 10.25 5.53
CA SER A 315 -8.66 11.21 4.56
C SER A 315 -9.70 12.00 3.76
N VAL A 316 -11.00 11.69 3.92
CA VAL A 316 -12.10 12.24 3.13
C VAL A 316 -13.28 12.66 4.02
N THR A 317 -14.14 13.53 3.49
CA THR A 317 -15.29 14.11 4.20
C THR A 317 -16.63 13.68 3.61
N ARG A 318 -16.65 13.13 2.38
CA ARG A 318 -17.88 12.74 1.65
C ARG A 318 -18.52 11.43 2.11
N GLY A 319 -17.84 10.67 2.97
CA GLY A 319 -18.35 9.42 3.55
C GLY A 319 -17.80 8.18 2.85
N ALA A 320 -18.64 7.14 2.75
CA ALA A 320 -18.27 5.85 2.20
C ALA A 320 -18.41 5.81 0.66
N VAL A 321 -17.86 4.76 0.05
CA VAL A 321 -18.05 4.44 -1.37
C VAL A 321 -18.88 3.17 -1.56
N ASN A 322 -19.75 3.15 -2.57
CA ASN A 322 -20.46 1.96 -3.01
C ASN A 322 -19.52 1.04 -3.81
N ILE A 323 -19.63 -0.28 -3.58
CA ILE A 323 -18.78 -1.30 -4.22
C ILE A 323 -19.57 -2.34 -5.03
N ASP A 324 -20.84 -2.08 -5.33
CA ASP A 324 -21.70 -3.06 -6.01
C ASP A 324 -21.23 -3.32 -7.45
N LYS A 325 -20.70 -2.29 -8.11
CA LYS A 325 -20.18 -2.40 -9.47
C LYS A 325 -19.00 -3.36 -9.52
N VAL A 326 -18.01 -3.21 -8.64
CA VAL A 326 -16.82 -4.09 -8.64
C VAL A 326 -17.17 -5.52 -8.22
N LYS A 327 -18.11 -5.69 -7.27
CA LYS A 327 -18.66 -7.01 -6.88
C LYS A 327 -19.30 -7.70 -8.09
N ARG A 328 -20.10 -6.98 -8.87
CA ARG A 328 -20.77 -7.54 -10.06
C ARG A 328 -19.81 -7.82 -11.21
N VAL A 329 -18.95 -6.85 -11.55
CA VAL A 329 -18.12 -6.91 -12.76
C VAL A 329 -16.88 -7.74 -12.54
N LEU A 330 -16.13 -7.55 -11.45
CA LEU A 330 -14.88 -8.29 -11.20
C LEU A 330 -15.08 -9.51 -10.29
N ARG A 331 -16.31 -9.80 -9.84
CA ARG A 331 -16.58 -10.82 -8.81
C ARG A 331 -15.77 -10.55 -7.53
N PHE A 332 -15.57 -9.27 -7.24
CA PHE A 332 -14.79 -8.83 -6.09
C PHE A 332 -15.44 -9.28 -4.80
N VAL A 333 -14.67 -9.94 -3.94
CA VAL A 333 -15.11 -10.35 -2.60
C VAL A 333 -14.17 -9.68 -1.60
N PRO A 334 -14.62 -8.62 -0.90
CA PRO A 334 -13.80 -7.96 0.08
C PRO A 334 -13.49 -8.87 1.27
N THR A 335 -12.28 -8.76 1.79
CA THR A 335 -11.85 -9.38 3.04
C THR A 335 -12.62 -8.74 4.19
N LYS A 336 -13.05 -9.56 5.14
CA LYS A 336 -13.78 -9.10 6.33
C LYS A 336 -12.89 -8.20 7.18
N TRP A 337 -13.46 -7.14 7.74
CA TRP A 337 -12.75 -6.18 8.59
C TRP A 337 -11.92 -6.86 9.69
N GLU A 338 -12.48 -7.85 10.38
CA GLU A 338 -11.81 -8.54 11.48
C GLU A 338 -10.54 -9.25 11.02
N THR A 339 -10.53 -9.76 9.78
CA THR A 339 -9.34 -10.39 9.19
C THR A 339 -8.31 -9.33 8.80
N VAL A 340 -8.74 -8.22 8.19
CA VAL A 340 -7.87 -7.09 7.83
C VAL A 340 -7.19 -6.53 9.07
N LEU A 341 -7.97 -6.26 10.13
CA LEU A 341 -7.49 -5.71 11.38
C LEU A 341 -6.45 -6.65 12.01
N LYS A 342 -6.81 -7.92 12.20
CA LYS A 342 -5.93 -8.92 12.81
C LYS A 342 -4.62 -9.09 12.06
N GLU A 343 -4.67 -9.28 10.75
CA GLU A 343 -3.45 -9.46 9.95
C GLU A 343 -2.55 -8.22 9.97
N THR A 344 -3.14 -7.03 9.96
CA THR A 344 -2.39 -5.77 10.00
C THR A 344 -1.76 -5.56 11.38
N VAL A 345 -2.51 -5.79 12.46
CA VAL A 345 -2.00 -5.70 13.84
C VAL A 345 -0.84 -6.67 14.07
N GLU A 346 -0.99 -7.93 13.67
CA GLU A 346 0.07 -8.93 13.84
C GLU A 346 1.31 -8.61 13.00
N PHE A 347 1.13 -8.10 11.78
CA PHE A 347 2.27 -7.66 10.97
C PHE A 347 3.09 -6.58 11.68
N TYR A 348 2.46 -5.56 12.26
CA TYR A 348 3.17 -4.48 12.92
C TYR A 348 3.67 -4.81 14.32
N LYS A 349 3.08 -5.81 15.01
CA LYS A 349 3.67 -6.38 16.24
C LYS A 349 5.04 -7.00 15.95
N GLU A 350 5.12 -7.83 14.91
CA GLU A 350 6.39 -8.43 14.49
C GLU A 350 7.31 -7.38 13.85
N GLY A 351 6.73 -6.51 13.02
CA GLY A 351 7.41 -5.44 12.30
C GLY A 351 8.12 -4.45 13.22
N PHE A 352 7.59 -4.23 14.42
CA PHE A 352 8.23 -3.41 15.46
C PHE A 352 9.68 -3.80 15.72
N TYR A 353 10.00 -5.10 15.65
CA TYR A 353 11.33 -5.62 15.91
C TYR A 353 12.16 -5.89 14.66
N GLN A 354 11.57 -5.74 13.47
CA GLN A 354 12.18 -6.16 12.20
C GLN A 354 12.46 -4.99 11.26
N PHE A 355 11.65 -3.93 11.34
CA PHE A 355 11.63 -2.84 10.37
C PHE A 355 11.96 -1.51 11.05
N SER A 356 12.75 -0.69 10.37
CA SER A 356 13.12 0.66 10.83
C SER A 356 11.99 1.67 10.67
N GLU A 357 11.02 1.40 9.80
CA GLU A 357 9.81 2.20 9.55
C GLU A 357 8.98 2.42 10.84
N ARG A 358 9.21 1.60 11.88
CA ARG A 358 8.72 1.87 13.24
C ARG A 358 9.08 3.28 13.71
N ASP A 359 10.27 3.77 13.36
CA ASP A 359 10.77 5.07 13.78
C ASP A 359 10.00 6.21 13.11
N ASP A 360 9.49 6.02 11.90
CA ASP A 360 8.61 6.97 11.21
C ASP A 360 7.24 7.05 11.89
N ALA A 361 6.63 5.90 12.22
CA ALA A 361 5.41 5.83 13.02
C ALA A 361 5.58 6.50 14.41
N ALA A 362 6.72 6.24 15.07
CA ALA A 362 7.07 6.88 16.33
C ALA A 362 7.29 8.39 16.17
N HIS A 363 7.87 8.84 15.06
CA HIS A 363 8.07 10.25 14.78
C HIS A 363 6.74 11.00 14.68
N GLN A 364 5.72 10.43 14.03
CA GLN A 364 4.39 11.02 13.99
C GLN A 364 3.82 11.24 15.40
N LEU A 365 3.91 10.22 16.26
CA LEU A 365 3.43 10.34 17.65
C LEU A 365 4.25 11.35 18.46
N THR A 366 5.57 11.33 18.36
CA THR A 366 6.43 12.29 19.07
C THR A 366 6.20 13.71 18.60
N ARG A 367 5.79 13.93 17.34
CA ARG A 367 5.50 15.26 16.83
C ARG A 367 4.17 15.81 17.34
N TYR A 368 3.11 15.01 17.32
CA TYR A 368 1.74 15.51 17.48
C TYR A 368 1.00 15.04 18.74
N VAL A 369 1.39 13.89 19.30
CA VAL A 369 0.63 13.24 20.39
C VAL A 369 1.37 13.30 21.71
N ILE A 370 2.65 12.93 21.71
CA ILE A 370 3.41 12.71 22.95
C ILE A 370 3.78 14.05 23.58
N PRO A 371 3.44 14.27 24.87
CA PRO A 371 3.79 15.50 25.56
C PRO A 371 5.29 15.76 25.54
N LYS A 372 5.70 17.03 25.40
CA LYS A 372 7.11 17.43 25.25
C LYS A 372 8.04 16.81 26.30
N HIS A 373 7.60 16.74 27.56
CA HIS A 373 8.39 16.20 28.66
C HIS A 373 8.53 14.65 28.64
N LYS A 374 7.67 13.94 27.89
CA LYS A 374 7.73 12.46 27.75
C LYS A 374 8.49 11.98 26.51
N LYS A 375 8.83 12.87 25.56
CA LYS A 375 9.43 12.49 24.27
C LYS A 375 10.75 11.71 24.43
N GLY A 376 11.65 12.20 25.28
CA GLY A 376 12.93 11.52 25.54
C GLY A 376 12.75 10.11 26.11
N SER A 377 11.94 10.00 27.17
CA SER A 377 11.64 8.72 27.82
C SER A 377 10.90 7.74 26.90
N PHE A 378 10.03 8.24 26.01
CA PHE A 378 9.37 7.42 24.99
C PHE A 378 10.38 6.80 24.00
N LEU A 379 11.30 7.61 23.47
CA LEU A 379 12.32 7.12 22.54
C LEU A 379 13.26 6.12 23.22
N GLN A 380 13.68 6.39 24.46
CA GLN A 380 14.46 5.43 25.25
C GLN A 380 13.70 4.11 25.50
N LEU A 381 12.38 4.18 25.71
CA LEU A 381 11.52 3.01 25.88
C LEU A 381 11.48 2.16 24.60
N LEU A 382 11.31 2.80 23.44
CA LEU A 382 11.36 2.12 22.14
C LEU A 382 12.72 1.44 21.93
N ASP A 383 13.82 2.17 22.15
CA ASP A 383 15.18 1.64 22.01
C ASP A 383 15.40 0.41 22.88
N LYS A 384 14.93 0.42 24.14
CA LYS A 384 15.04 -0.73 25.04
C LYS A 384 14.27 -1.95 24.53
N LEU A 385 13.03 -1.75 24.06
CA LEU A 385 12.20 -2.84 23.56
C LEU A 385 12.77 -3.46 22.28
N VAL A 386 13.29 -2.64 21.37
CA VAL A 386 13.88 -3.11 20.11
C VAL A 386 15.14 -3.94 20.37
N ASN A 387 15.97 -3.53 21.34
CA ASN A 387 17.22 -4.20 21.66
C ASN A 387 17.06 -5.48 22.51
N ASP A 388 15.95 -5.64 23.22
CA ASP A 388 15.64 -6.86 23.99
C ASP A 388 14.21 -7.36 23.72
N LYS A 389 14.09 -8.33 22.81
CA LYS A 389 12.80 -8.94 22.45
C LYS A 389 12.12 -9.69 23.60
N ASN A 390 12.86 -10.05 24.66
CA ASN A 390 12.28 -10.71 25.83
C ASN A 390 11.68 -9.70 26.82
N LEU A 391 12.05 -8.42 26.69
CA LEU A 391 11.56 -7.36 27.54
C LEU A 391 10.12 -7.00 27.18
N LYS A 392 9.20 -7.14 28.14
CA LYS A 392 7.81 -6.78 27.95
C LYS A 392 7.58 -5.33 28.39
N LEU A 393 6.77 -4.60 27.62
CA LEU A 393 6.33 -3.25 27.98
C LEU A 393 5.75 -3.21 29.41
N SER A 394 4.94 -4.22 29.77
CA SER A 394 4.37 -4.34 31.12
C SER A 394 5.39 -4.42 32.25
N ASP A 395 6.59 -4.94 31.98
CA ASP A 395 7.63 -5.13 32.99
C ASP A 395 8.43 -3.84 33.18
N ILE A 396 8.62 -3.05 32.12
CA ILE A 396 9.21 -1.72 32.18
C ILE A 396 8.28 -0.76 32.93
N MET A 397 6.98 -0.81 32.65
CA MET A 397 5.98 0.08 33.25
C MET A 397 5.74 -0.15 34.75
N LYS A 398 6.19 -1.29 35.31
CA LYS A 398 6.12 -1.57 36.76
C LYS A 398 7.29 -0.96 37.54
N GLN A 399 8.34 -0.52 36.86
CA GLN A 399 9.47 0.13 37.51
C GLN A 399 9.09 1.59 37.80
N PRO A 400 9.37 2.12 39.01
CA PRO A 400 9.12 3.52 39.29
C PRO A 400 9.89 4.38 38.29
N GLU A 401 9.22 5.36 37.68
CA GLU A 401 9.88 6.38 36.87
C GLU A 401 10.96 7.01 37.74
N LYS A 402 12.24 6.76 37.41
CA LYS A 402 13.30 7.63 37.91
C LYS A 402 13.07 8.96 37.24
N GLU A 403 12.75 10.00 38.01
CA GLU A 403 12.80 11.38 37.53
C GLU A 403 14.18 11.60 36.90
N VAL A 404 14.20 11.76 35.58
CA VAL A 404 15.40 12.15 34.85
C VAL A 404 15.43 13.67 34.88
N THR A 405 16.48 14.25 35.46
CA THR A 405 16.58 15.70 35.58
C THR A 405 16.83 16.36 34.22
N ALA A 406 16.54 17.66 34.12
CA ALA A 406 16.82 18.43 32.91
C ALA A 406 18.32 18.39 32.53
N GLU A 407 19.22 18.33 33.51
CA GLU A 407 20.66 18.12 33.26
C GLU A 407 20.98 16.76 32.64
N GLN A 408 20.34 15.67 33.08
CA GLN A 408 20.59 14.32 32.54
C GLN A 408 20.11 14.19 31.09
N LEU A 409 18.98 14.81 30.76
CA LEU A 409 18.48 14.91 29.38
C LEU A 409 19.43 15.72 28.48
N PHE A 410 20.05 16.77 29.01
CA PHE A 410 20.99 17.61 28.27
C PHE A 410 22.32 16.88 27.99
N GLU A 411 22.85 16.13 28.97
CA GLU A 411 24.07 15.32 28.79
C GLU A 411 23.90 14.19 27.76
N GLU A 412 22.77 13.49 27.78
CA GLU A 412 22.49 12.44 26.78
C GLU A 412 22.34 13.00 25.36
N MET A 413 21.79 14.21 25.21
CA MET A 413 21.69 14.89 23.92
C MET A 413 23.05 15.31 23.38
N GLN A 414 23.96 15.80 24.22
CA GLN A 414 25.32 16.15 23.81
C GLN A 414 26.09 14.92 23.34
N TYR A 415 25.98 13.80 24.05
CA TYR A 415 26.68 12.55 23.69
C TYR A 415 26.24 11.97 22.33
N LYS A 416 24.97 12.17 21.94
CA LYS A 416 24.44 11.70 20.65
C LYS A 416 24.79 12.61 19.46
N THR A 417 25.36 13.79 19.67
CA THR A 417 25.75 14.71 18.59
C THR A 417 27.23 14.55 18.19
N GLU A 418 28.01 13.77 18.96
CA GLU A 418 29.44 13.51 18.73
C GLU A 418 29.75 12.09 18.21
N LEU A 419 28.72 11.29 17.88
CA LEU A 419 28.80 10.01 17.16
C LEU A 419 28.04 10.12 15.84
#